data_AF-A0A7X2TH39-F1
#
_entry.id   AF-A0A7X2TH39-F1
#
_cell.length_a   1.000
_cell.length_b   1.000
_cell.length_c   1.000
_cell.angle_alpha   90.00
_cell.angle_beta   90.00
_cell.angle_gamma   90.00
#
_symmetry.space_group_name_H-M   'P 1'
#
loop_
_entity.id
_entity.type
_entity.pdbx_description
1 polymer ?
#
loop_
_entity_poly.entity_id
_entity_poly.type
_entity_poly.pdbx_seq_one_letter_code
_entity_poly.pdbx_strand_id
1 'polypeptide(L)'
;MKKILLYGLSEKENHTARNMAQSAGVPAYVIGDEVLDEKVGDVLKIQEDLNPIHEQIEEEFLLADGFQVSDFLGLLKNERTAQALQNVIKVIVSEENLDWTVRALFSRAGQQAVINRKAAVLQGMIQACNGLDVSGMDAQAQMLLKERLRKSVLLLRSGNYDADKLDQAAKELSESLKGSRRLYS
;
A
#
# COMPACT_ATOMS: atom_id res chain seq x y z
N MET A 1 -6.03 -15.03 -19.01
CA MET A 1 -6.96 -13.93 -19.39
C MET A 1 -6.93 -12.94 -18.26
N LYS A 2 -6.90 -11.62 -18.50
CA LYS A 2 -6.85 -10.63 -17.41
C LYS A 2 -8.18 -10.60 -16.65
N LYS A 3 -8.15 -10.48 -15.32
CA LYS A 3 -9.35 -10.40 -14.47
C LYS A 3 -9.07 -9.63 -13.19
N ILE A 4 -10.09 -8.97 -12.64
CA ILE A 4 -10.05 -8.34 -11.33
C ILE A 4 -11.09 -8.97 -10.41
N LEU A 5 -10.72 -9.27 -9.16
CA LEU A 5 -11.64 -9.65 -8.10
C LEU A 5 -11.63 -8.58 -7.00
N LEU A 6 -12.80 -8.25 -6.47
CA LEU A 6 -13.03 -7.18 -5.51
C LEU A 6 -13.59 -7.75 -4.21
N TYR A 7 -12.92 -7.51 -3.09
CA TYR A 7 -13.32 -8.00 -1.77
C TYR A 7 -13.47 -6.83 -0.79
N GLY A 8 -14.64 -6.72 -0.16
CA GLY A 8 -14.90 -5.77 0.94
C GLY A 8 -15.02 -4.29 0.56
N LEU A 9 -14.90 -3.93 -0.72
CA LEU A 9 -14.97 -2.54 -1.17
C LEU A 9 -16.34 -1.91 -0.88
N SER A 10 -16.36 -0.63 -0.48
CA SER A 10 -17.60 0.15 -0.43
C SER A 10 -18.26 0.28 -1.81
N GLU A 11 -19.55 0.65 -1.87
CA GLU A 11 -20.26 0.86 -3.15
C GLU A 11 -19.51 1.82 -4.09
N LYS A 12 -18.96 2.90 -3.53
CA LYS A 12 -18.21 3.91 -4.29
C LYS A 12 -16.91 3.35 -4.85
N GLU A 13 -16.16 2.59 -4.05
CA GLU A 13 -14.91 1.97 -4.49
C GLU A 13 -15.17 0.87 -5.50
N ASN A 14 -16.18 0.02 -5.27
CA ASN A 14 -16.62 -1.00 -6.22
C ASN A 14 -16.98 -0.39 -7.57
N HIS A 15 -17.81 0.66 -7.58
CA HIS A 15 -18.15 1.37 -8.80
C HIS A 15 -16.91 1.92 -9.51
N THR A 16 -15.99 2.52 -8.76
CA THR A 16 -14.75 3.08 -9.31
C THR A 16 -13.84 1.99 -9.91
N ALA A 17 -13.64 0.89 -9.19
CA ALA A 17 -12.82 -0.23 -9.62
C ALA A 17 -13.40 -0.92 -10.85
N ARG A 18 -14.73 -1.09 -10.91
CA ARG A 18 -15.42 -1.64 -12.09
C ARG A 18 -15.30 -0.72 -13.30
N ASN A 19 -15.51 0.58 -13.15
CA ASN A 19 -15.33 1.53 -14.25
C ASN A 19 -13.89 1.52 -14.79
N MET A 20 -12.91 1.45 -13.88
CA MET A 20 -11.48 1.30 -14.23
C MET A 20 -11.23 0.01 -15.02
N ALA A 21 -11.72 -1.14 -14.54
CA ALA A 21 -11.57 -2.43 -15.21
C ALA A 21 -12.26 -2.46 -16.58
N GLN A 22 -13.50 -1.95 -16.65
CA GLN A 22 -14.29 -1.87 -17.88
C GLN A 22 -13.61 -1.01 -18.95
N SER A 23 -13.02 0.14 -18.57
CA SER A 23 -12.28 1.01 -19.49
C SER A 23 -11.07 0.31 -20.11
N ALA A 24 -10.54 -0.73 -19.46
CA ALA A 24 -9.44 -1.55 -19.95
C ALA A 24 -9.89 -2.86 -20.62
N GLY A 25 -11.20 -3.08 -20.77
CA GLY A 25 -11.75 -4.33 -21.31
C GLY A 25 -11.49 -5.54 -20.40
N VAL A 26 -11.33 -5.32 -19.09
CA VAL A 26 -11.05 -6.36 -18.11
C VAL A 26 -12.32 -6.66 -17.29
N PRO A 27 -12.75 -7.92 -17.18
CA PRO A 27 -13.86 -8.28 -16.29
C PRO A 27 -13.48 -8.10 -14.83
N ALA A 28 -14.42 -7.58 -14.04
CA ALA A 28 -14.29 -7.41 -12.60
C ALA A 28 -15.48 -8.04 -11.88
N TYR A 29 -15.22 -8.84 -10.86
CA TYR A 29 -16.25 -9.55 -10.08
C TYR A 29 -16.07 -9.28 -8.59
N VAL A 30 -17.18 -9.23 -7.87
CA VAL A 30 -17.18 -9.13 -6.41
C VAL A 30 -17.14 -10.52 -5.80
N ILE A 31 -16.33 -10.66 -4.75
CA ILE A 31 -16.19 -11.85 -3.92
C ILE A 31 -16.36 -11.47 -2.45
N GLY A 32 -16.79 -12.41 -1.62
CA GLY A 32 -16.95 -12.24 -0.18
C GLY A 32 -16.33 -13.37 0.63
N ASP A 33 -16.74 -13.47 1.89
CA ASP A 33 -16.14 -14.36 2.88
C ASP A 33 -16.16 -15.85 2.51
N GLU A 34 -17.11 -16.25 1.67
CA GLU A 34 -17.29 -17.63 1.25
C GLU A 34 -16.09 -18.22 0.49
N VAL A 35 -15.23 -17.38 -0.12
CA VAL A 35 -14.06 -17.85 -0.86
C VAL A 35 -12.73 -17.77 -0.09
N LEU A 36 -12.75 -17.30 1.17
CA LEU A 36 -11.51 -17.00 1.91
C LEU A 36 -10.62 -18.21 2.12
N ASP A 37 -11.22 -19.38 2.33
CA ASP A 37 -10.48 -20.62 2.59
C ASP A 37 -10.23 -21.45 1.31
N GLU A 38 -10.70 -20.96 0.15
CA GLU A 38 -10.40 -21.54 -1.15
C GLU A 38 -9.02 -21.11 -1.67
N LYS A 39 -8.46 -21.92 -2.56
CA LYS A 39 -7.21 -21.59 -3.25
C LYS A 39 -7.41 -20.44 -4.23
N VAL A 40 -6.46 -19.51 -4.26
CA VAL A 40 -6.48 -18.36 -5.18
C VAL A 40 -6.71 -18.81 -6.63
N GLY A 41 -6.02 -19.86 -7.09
CA GLY A 41 -6.17 -20.37 -8.46
C GLY A 41 -7.57 -20.90 -8.80
N ASP A 42 -8.32 -21.38 -7.80
CA ASP A 42 -9.71 -21.83 -7.99
C ASP A 42 -10.68 -20.63 -8.01
N VAL A 43 -10.50 -19.68 -7.09
CA VAL A 43 -11.29 -18.44 -7.02
C VAL A 43 -11.13 -17.61 -8.30
N LEU A 44 -9.97 -17.63 -8.95
CA LEU A 44 -9.78 -16.97 -10.25
C LEU A 44 -10.67 -17.53 -11.37
N LYS A 45 -11.31 -18.69 -11.21
CA LYS A 45 -12.22 -19.26 -12.21
C LYS A 45 -13.61 -18.62 -12.20
N ILE A 46 -13.99 -17.90 -11.14
CA ILE A 46 -15.28 -17.22 -10.98
C ILE A 46 -15.57 -16.29 -12.17
N GLN A 47 -16.79 -16.33 -12.70
CA GLN A 47 -17.22 -15.52 -13.86
C GLN A 47 -18.49 -14.70 -13.60
N GLU A 48 -18.90 -14.61 -12.34
CA GLU A 48 -20.06 -13.85 -11.90
C GLU A 48 -19.81 -13.26 -10.51
N ASP A 49 -20.65 -12.31 -10.10
CA ASP A 49 -20.57 -11.75 -8.76
C ASP A 49 -21.05 -12.76 -7.73
N LEU A 50 -20.29 -12.86 -6.64
CA LEU A 50 -20.65 -13.64 -5.47
C LEU A 50 -21.27 -12.75 -4.39
N ASN A 51 -21.62 -13.37 -3.26
CA ASN A 51 -22.13 -12.67 -2.10
C ASN A 51 -21.09 -11.67 -1.56
N PRO A 52 -21.39 -10.36 -1.45
CA PRO A 52 -20.41 -9.34 -1.05
C PRO A 52 -20.14 -9.27 0.45
N ILE A 53 -20.68 -10.19 1.27
CA ILE A 53 -20.47 -10.21 2.73
C ILE A 53 -18.95 -10.29 3.04
N HIS A 54 -18.48 -9.41 3.91
CA HIS A 54 -17.07 -9.30 4.33
C HIS A 54 -16.95 -9.01 5.84
N GLU A 55 -17.29 -9.97 6.68
CA GLU A 55 -17.27 -9.81 8.14
C GLU A 55 -15.97 -10.34 8.77
N GLN A 56 -15.22 -11.18 8.05
CA GLN A 56 -14.04 -11.86 8.57
C GLN A 56 -12.73 -11.09 8.40
N ILE A 57 -12.65 -10.17 7.43
CA ILE A 57 -11.47 -9.36 7.16
C ILE A 57 -11.92 -7.91 6.96
N GLU A 58 -11.35 -7.00 7.75
CA GLU A 58 -11.71 -5.58 7.72
C GLU A 58 -11.11 -4.85 6.51
N GLU A 59 -9.95 -5.29 6.03
CA GLU A 59 -9.30 -4.65 4.89
C GLU A 59 -9.95 -4.99 3.55
N GLU A 60 -9.84 -4.04 2.63
CA GLU A 60 -10.41 -4.10 1.29
C GLU A 60 -9.34 -4.54 0.30
N PHE A 61 -9.66 -5.46 -0.61
CA PHE A 61 -8.70 -6.03 -1.55
C PHE A 61 -9.17 -5.96 -3.00
N LEU A 62 -8.21 -5.72 -3.88
CA LEU A 62 -8.33 -5.86 -5.33
C LEU A 62 -7.28 -6.87 -5.79
N LEU A 63 -7.71 -8.04 -6.25
CA LEU A 63 -6.83 -9.05 -6.86
C LEU A 63 -6.82 -8.86 -8.37
N ALA A 64 -5.65 -8.75 -8.96
CA ALA A 64 -5.43 -8.56 -10.37
C ALA A 64 -4.71 -9.78 -10.96
N ASP A 65 -5.41 -10.58 -11.75
CA ASP A 65 -4.88 -11.76 -12.43
C ASP A 65 -4.44 -11.44 -13.86
N GLY A 66 -3.31 -12.01 -14.26
CA GLY A 66 -2.72 -11.83 -15.59
C GLY A 66 -2.12 -10.45 -15.85
N PHE A 67 -1.80 -9.69 -14.79
CA PHE A 67 -1.23 -8.35 -14.91
C PHE A 67 0.27 -8.33 -14.64
N GLN A 68 1.00 -7.58 -15.47
CA GLN A 68 2.31 -7.07 -15.10
C GLN A 68 2.14 -5.82 -14.23
N VAL A 69 3.11 -5.54 -13.36
CA VAL A 69 3.07 -4.36 -12.46
C VAL A 69 2.87 -3.07 -13.25
N SER A 70 3.59 -2.88 -14.36
CA SER A 70 3.47 -1.69 -15.22
C SER A 70 2.07 -1.52 -15.81
N ASP A 71 1.44 -2.61 -16.24
CA ASP A 71 0.12 -2.61 -16.83
C ASP A 71 -0.93 -2.23 -15.80
N PHE A 72 -0.83 -2.81 -14.61
CA PHE A 72 -1.74 -2.54 -13.50
C PHE A 72 -1.62 -1.09 -13.02
N LEU A 73 -0.39 -0.57 -12.87
CA LEU A 73 -0.16 0.84 -12.58
C LEU A 73 -0.73 1.75 -13.67
N GLY A 74 -0.74 1.31 -14.92
CA GLY A 74 -1.41 1.97 -16.03
C GLY A 74 -2.90 2.22 -15.78
N LEU A 75 -3.60 1.29 -15.12
CA LEU A 75 -5.02 1.42 -14.75
C LEU A 75 -5.26 2.48 -13.68
N LEU A 76 -4.27 2.68 -12.80
CA LEU A 76 -4.35 3.60 -11.67
C LEU A 76 -3.86 5.02 -12.01
N LYS A 77 -3.49 5.31 -13.26
CA LYS A 77 -2.96 6.63 -13.67
C LYS A 77 -3.94 7.79 -13.51
N ASN A 78 -5.24 7.51 -13.44
CA ASN A 78 -6.24 8.54 -13.19
C ASN A 78 -6.23 8.93 -11.70
N GLU A 79 -5.94 10.21 -11.40
CA GLU A 79 -5.86 10.71 -10.02
C GLU A 79 -7.14 10.47 -9.21
N ARG A 80 -8.33 10.57 -9.83
CA ARG A 80 -9.60 10.30 -9.14
C ARG A 80 -9.72 8.82 -8.77
N THR A 81 -9.31 7.94 -9.66
CA THR A 81 -9.28 6.48 -9.41
C THR A 81 -8.26 6.16 -8.31
N ALA A 82 -7.06 6.71 -8.41
CA ALA A 82 -6.00 6.52 -7.42
C ALA A 82 -6.43 6.99 -6.02
N GLN A 83 -7.09 8.16 -5.95
CA GLN A 83 -7.60 8.70 -4.69
C GLN A 83 -8.74 7.85 -4.14
N ALA A 84 -9.71 7.46 -4.96
CA ALA A 84 -10.85 6.67 -4.54
C ALA A 84 -10.42 5.29 -4.03
N LEU A 85 -9.43 4.66 -4.68
CA LEU A 85 -8.94 3.34 -4.30
C LEU A 85 -7.72 3.40 -3.39
N GLN A 86 -7.35 4.55 -2.81
CA GLN A 86 -6.06 4.71 -2.13
C GLN A 86 -5.83 3.70 -0.99
N ASN A 87 -6.90 3.35 -0.26
CA ASN A 87 -6.84 2.47 0.90
C ASN A 87 -6.97 0.99 0.54
N VAL A 88 -7.59 0.67 -0.60
CA VAL A 88 -7.73 -0.69 -1.12
C VAL A 88 -6.36 -1.32 -1.34
N ILE A 89 -6.14 -2.52 -0.83
CA ILE A 89 -4.90 -3.27 -0.99
C ILE A 89 -4.94 -3.95 -2.36
N LYS A 90 -3.99 -3.60 -3.23
CA LYS A 90 -3.90 -4.17 -4.57
C LYS A 90 -2.91 -5.32 -4.57
N VAL A 91 -3.36 -6.47 -5.05
CA VAL A 91 -2.59 -7.71 -5.10
C VAL A 91 -2.52 -8.17 -6.54
N ILE A 92 -1.32 -8.31 -7.08
CA ILE A 92 -1.12 -8.96 -8.38
C ILE A 92 -0.93 -10.45 -8.12
N VAL A 93 -1.78 -11.27 -8.72
CA VAL A 93 -1.68 -12.73 -8.61
C VAL A 93 -0.49 -13.21 -9.44
N SER A 94 0.25 -14.18 -8.90
CA SER A 94 1.45 -14.74 -9.53
C SER A 94 1.47 -16.25 -9.34
N GLU A 95 2.32 -16.96 -10.08
CA GLU A 95 2.41 -18.42 -9.98
C GLU A 95 2.72 -18.88 -8.53
N GLU A 96 3.48 -18.09 -7.78
CA GLU A 96 3.90 -18.40 -6.40
C GLU A 96 2.74 -18.42 -5.38
N ASN A 97 1.61 -17.76 -5.68
CA ASN A 97 0.50 -17.59 -4.75
C ASN A 97 -0.80 -18.27 -5.20
N LEU A 98 -0.81 -19.00 -6.32
CA LEU A 98 -2.00 -19.70 -6.82
C LEU A 98 -2.48 -20.80 -5.86
N ASP A 99 -1.55 -21.49 -5.20
CA ASP A 99 -1.86 -22.59 -4.27
C ASP A 99 -2.19 -22.12 -2.85
N TRP A 100 -2.04 -20.83 -2.57
CA TRP A 100 -2.37 -20.28 -1.26
C TRP A 100 -3.87 -20.13 -1.14
N THR A 101 -4.38 -20.13 0.10
CA THR A 101 -5.75 -19.69 0.34
C THR A 101 -5.86 -18.17 0.15
N VAL A 102 -7.05 -17.69 -0.25
CA VAL A 102 -7.31 -16.25 -0.37
C VAL A 102 -7.01 -15.53 0.95
N ARG A 103 -7.40 -16.13 2.09
CA ARG A 103 -7.09 -15.62 3.43
C ARG A 103 -5.60 -15.45 3.68
N ALA A 104 -4.79 -16.46 3.32
CA ALA A 104 -3.34 -16.39 3.50
C ALA A 104 -2.71 -15.29 2.61
N LEU A 105 -3.19 -15.16 1.37
CA LEU A 105 -2.77 -14.10 0.46
C LEU A 105 -3.13 -12.71 1.02
N PHE A 106 -4.36 -12.52 1.48
CA PHE A 106 -4.82 -11.26 2.07
C PHE A 106 -4.07 -10.89 3.33
N SER A 107 -3.84 -11.84 4.23
CA SER A 107 -3.05 -11.61 5.45
C SER A 107 -1.64 -11.11 5.11
N ARG A 108 -0.95 -11.76 4.17
CA ARG A 108 0.39 -11.34 3.75
C ARG A 108 0.38 -10.00 3.04
N ALA A 109 -0.59 -9.77 2.16
CA ALA A 109 -0.74 -8.49 1.45
C ALA A 109 -1.06 -7.34 2.42
N GLY A 110 -1.89 -7.57 3.44
CA GLY A 110 -2.18 -6.64 4.53
C GLY A 110 -0.93 -6.24 5.30
N GLN A 111 -0.13 -7.22 5.74
CA GLN A 111 1.14 -6.94 6.40
C GLN A 111 2.09 -6.11 5.51
N GLN A 112 2.18 -6.46 4.23
CA GLN A 112 3.00 -5.70 3.28
C GLN A 112 2.46 -4.28 3.05
N ALA A 113 1.14 -4.09 3.02
CA ALA A 113 0.52 -2.79 2.87
C ALA A 113 0.82 -1.88 4.07
N VAL A 114 0.83 -2.42 5.30
CA VAL A 114 1.25 -1.68 6.50
C VAL A 114 2.70 -1.22 6.38
N ILE A 115 3.61 -2.11 5.97
CA ILE A 115 5.03 -1.78 5.74
C ILE A 115 5.17 -0.68 4.68
N ASN A 116 4.46 -0.80 3.55
CA ASN A 116 4.51 0.17 2.46
C ASN A 116 3.97 1.55 2.90
N ARG A 117 2.89 1.60 3.68
CA ARG A 117 2.36 2.85 4.24
C ARG A 117 3.38 3.52 5.17
N LYS A 118 4.02 2.76 6.07
CA LYS A 118 5.08 3.28 6.95
C LYS A 118 6.29 3.80 6.17
N ALA A 119 6.68 3.08 5.10
CA ALA A 119 7.75 3.52 4.21
C ALA A 119 7.40 4.83 3.48
N ALA A 120 6.16 4.96 3.00
CA ALA A 120 5.67 6.19 2.37
C ALA A 120 5.64 7.38 3.34
N VAL A 121 5.24 7.18 4.60
CA VAL A 121 5.31 8.20 5.66
C VAL A 121 6.76 8.65 5.86
N LEU A 122 7.69 7.71 6.03
CA LEU A 122 9.11 8.02 6.20
C LEU A 122 9.68 8.78 4.98
N GLN A 123 9.29 8.38 3.77
CA GLN A 123 9.66 9.06 2.54
C GLN A 123 9.14 10.51 2.50
N GLY A 124 7.88 10.72 2.89
CA GLY A 124 7.29 12.06 3.00
C GLY A 124 8.01 12.94 4.02
N MET A 125 8.43 12.38 5.16
CA MET A 125 9.23 13.09 6.15
C MET A 125 10.60 13.50 5.60
N ILE A 126 11.28 12.61 4.87
CA ILE A 126 12.56 12.91 4.21
C ILE A 126 12.37 14.05 3.19
N GLN A 127 11.31 13.98 2.38
CA GLN A 127 11.00 15.03 1.40
C GLN A 127 10.70 16.38 2.05
N ALA A 128 9.97 16.39 3.17
CA ALA A 128 9.69 17.61 3.92
C ALA A 128 10.95 18.26 4.54
N CYS A 129 12.03 17.49 4.70
CA CYS A 129 13.33 18.02 5.14
C CYS A 129 14.11 18.68 3.99
N ASN A 130 13.79 18.38 2.73
CA ASN A 130 14.41 19.05 1.58
C ASN A 130 13.92 20.50 1.54
N GLY A 131 14.78 21.44 1.93
CA GLY A 131 14.46 22.87 2.01
C GLY A 131 14.12 23.36 3.42
N LEU A 132 14.30 22.53 4.45
CA LEU A 132 14.22 22.99 5.83
C LEU A 132 15.40 23.91 6.14
N ASP A 133 15.12 25.15 6.56
CA ASP A 133 16.15 26.04 7.07
C ASP A 133 16.58 25.56 8.47
N VAL A 134 17.82 25.09 8.54
CA VAL A 134 18.45 24.57 9.77
C VAL A 134 19.40 25.58 10.40
N SER A 135 19.52 26.79 9.87
CA SER A 135 20.47 27.80 10.33
C SER A 135 20.24 28.23 11.79
N GLY A 136 19.00 28.17 12.27
CA GLY A 136 18.64 28.41 13.67
C GLY A 136 18.99 27.28 14.64
N MET A 137 19.40 26.10 14.16
CA MET A 137 19.77 24.95 14.99
C MET A 137 21.24 25.01 15.42
N ASP A 138 21.57 24.53 16.61
CA ASP A 138 22.96 24.34 17.01
C ASP A 138 23.66 23.25 16.16
N ALA A 139 24.99 23.28 16.14
CA ALA A 139 25.80 22.40 15.30
C ALA A 139 25.57 20.90 15.60
N GLN A 140 25.30 20.55 16.86
CA GLN A 140 25.07 19.16 17.27
C GLN A 140 23.71 18.67 16.77
N ALA A 141 22.66 19.49 16.90
CA ALA A 141 21.32 19.20 16.41
C ALA A 141 21.29 19.12 14.87
N GLN A 142 22.02 20.01 14.18
CA GLN A 142 22.16 19.93 12.72
C GLN A 142 22.86 18.63 12.28
N MET A 143 23.93 18.24 12.97
CA MET A 143 24.67 17.02 12.66
C MET A 143 23.79 15.78 12.89
N LEU A 144 23.07 15.73 14.02
CA LEU A 144 22.15 14.64 14.35
C LEU A 144 21.03 14.51 13.31
N LEU A 145 20.41 15.63 12.90
CA LEU A 145 19.38 15.63 11.86
C LEU A 145 19.93 15.08 10.52
N LYS A 146 21.11 15.52 10.09
CA LYS A 146 21.77 15.02 8.87
C LYS A 146 22.07 13.52 8.95
N GLU A 147 22.53 13.04 10.10
CA GLU A 147 22.78 11.62 10.33
C GLU A 147 21.50 10.79 10.23
N ARG A 148 20.42 11.20 10.92
CA ARG A 148 19.14 10.50 10.90
C ARG A 148 18.52 10.51 9.50
N LEU A 149 18.57 11.64 8.79
CA LEU A 149 18.14 11.71 7.39
C LEU A 149 18.88 10.73 6.50
N ARG A 150 20.22 10.68 6.61
CA ARG A 150 21.03 9.73 5.84
C ARG A 150 20.67 8.29 6.17
N LYS A 151 20.50 7.95 7.45
CA LYS A 151 20.10 6.61 7.87
C LYS A 151 18.73 6.22 7.31
N SER A 152 17.74 7.10 7.38
CA SER A 152 16.40 6.84 6.84
C SER A 152 16.40 6.66 5.32
N VAL A 153 17.18 7.45 4.58
CA VAL A 153 17.35 7.28 3.12
C VAL A 153 17.99 5.92 2.80
N LEU A 154 19.04 5.53 3.52
CA LEU A 154 19.72 4.25 3.32
C LEU A 154 18.81 3.06 3.66
N LEU A 155 18.03 3.16 4.73
CA LEU A 155 17.04 2.15 5.12
C LEU A 155 16.05 1.92 3.98
N LEU A 156 15.40 2.98 3.47
CA LEU A 156 14.45 2.86 2.37
C LEU A 156 15.09 2.31 1.08
N ARG A 157 16.30 2.77 0.73
CA ARG A 157 17.03 2.29 -0.45
C ARG A 157 17.45 0.83 -0.36
N SER A 158 17.65 0.31 0.85
CA SER A 158 18.05 -1.08 1.03
C SER A 158 16.98 -2.08 0.60
N GLY A 159 15.70 -1.68 0.64
CA GLY A 159 14.56 -2.58 0.44
C GLY A 159 14.39 -3.64 1.53
N ASN A 160 15.29 -3.70 2.53
CA ASN A 160 15.29 -4.68 3.59
C ASN A 160 14.89 -4.03 4.92
N TYR A 161 13.59 -3.80 5.09
CA TYR A 161 13.02 -3.18 6.28
C TYR A 161 11.71 -3.86 6.66
N ASP A 162 11.40 -3.77 7.95
CA ASP A 162 10.17 -4.23 8.58
C ASP A 162 9.46 -3.02 9.23
N ALA A 163 8.26 -3.26 9.80
CA ALA A 163 7.47 -2.21 10.41
C ALA A 163 8.22 -1.50 11.56
N ASP A 164 8.97 -2.24 12.38
CA ASP A 164 9.65 -1.71 13.56
C ASP A 164 10.82 -0.80 13.17
N LYS A 165 11.63 -1.20 12.19
CA LYS A 165 12.72 -0.37 11.66
C LYS A 165 12.20 0.93 11.06
N LEU A 166 11.07 0.88 10.35
CA LEU A 166 10.44 2.06 9.78
C LEU A 166 9.90 3.00 10.88
N ASP A 167 9.23 2.45 11.90
CA ASP A 167 8.71 3.23 13.02
C ASP A 167 9.83 3.89 13.82
N GLN A 168 10.92 3.16 14.08
CA GLN A 168 12.09 3.71 14.75
C GLN A 168 12.70 4.85 13.94
N ALA A 169 12.93 4.65 12.64
CA ALA A 169 13.50 5.70 11.77
C ALA A 169 12.60 6.94 11.70
N ALA A 170 11.27 6.76 11.62
CA ALA A 170 10.31 7.85 11.63
C ALA A 170 10.32 8.60 12.98
N LYS A 171 10.35 7.88 14.10
CA LYS A 171 10.44 8.47 15.45
C LYS A 171 11.71 9.29 15.62
N GLU A 172 12.87 8.73 15.30
CA GLU A 172 14.16 9.41 15.44
C GLU A 172 14.24 10.68 14.57
N LEU A 173 13.70 10.63 13.35
CA LEU A 173 13.64 11.78 12.46
C LEU A 173 12.65 12.85 13.00
N SER A 174 11.50 12.43 13.51
CA SER A 174 10.52 13.34 14.13
C SER A 174 11.09 14.07 15.35
N GLU A 175 11.81 13.36 16.22
CA GLU A 175 12.44 13.94 17.41
C GLU A 175 13.49 14.99 17.02
N SER A 176 14.30 14.71 16.01
CA SER A 176 15.29 15.65 15.47
C SER A 176 14.64 16.92 14.91
N LEU A 177 13.46 16.79 14.28
CA LEU A 177 12.66 17.91 13.76
C LEU A 177 11.89 18.68 14.85
N LYS A 178 11.53 18.04 15.97
CA LYS A 178 10.93 18.77 17.11
C LYS A 178 11.97 19.65 17.81
N GLY A 179 13.22 19.19 17.86
CA GLY A 179 14.35 20.00 18.33
C GLY A 179 14.53 21.30 17.54
N SER A 180 14.25 21.30 16.22
CA SER A 180 14.37 22.50 15.38
C SER A 180 13.25 23.52 15.58
N ARG A 181 12.03 23.10 15.96
CA ARG A 181 10.89 24.00 16.19
C ARG A 181 10.91 24.69 17.56
N ARG A 182 11.63 24.16 18.56
CA ARG A 182 11.74 24.76 19.91
C ARG A 182 12.70 25.94 20.00
N LEU A 183 13.38 26.31 18.91
CA LEU A 183 14.27 27.48 18.85
C LEU A 183 13.54 28.79 18.52
N TYR A 184 12.22 28.73 18.31
CA TYR A 184 11.35 29.88 18.02
C TYR A 184 10.28 30.15 19.10
N SER A 185 10.43 29.57 20.30
CA SER A 185 9.62 29.88 21.50
C SER A 185 10.50 30.44 22.60
#